data_AF-A0A2V9K5W8-F1
#
_entry.id   AF-A0A2V9K5W8-F1
#
_cell.length_a   1.000
_cell.length_b   1.000
_cell.length_c   1.000
_cell.angle_alpha   90.00
_cell.angle_beta   90.00
_cell.angle_gamma   90.00
#
_symmetry.space_group_name_H-M   'P 1'
#
loop_
_entity.id
_entity.type
_entity.pdbx_description
1 polymer ?
#
loop_
_entity_poly.entity_id
_entity_poly.type
_entity_poly.pdbx_seq_one_letter_code
_entity_poly.pdbx_strand_id
1 'polypeptide(L)'
;MGSFSVKLAVWNPAEPSRSEEIEALVDTGASYSWISSTRLAALGIRPSRRMTFRTIEGRLIERDIAAVFVKVDGYMGGDNVVLAEPGDNEVLGAHTLESLGLTVDPISKVLVPMVGFALNAGLGTAIAGTRKMSASVEGRNSKIAKREQILRRPAWTSFEFRGSIFGKSEREVDELG
;
A
#
# COMPACT_ATOMS: atom_id res chain seq x y z
N MET A 1 1.60 15.64 21.01
CA MET A 1 2.37 15.40 19.77
C MET A 1 1.95 16.46 18.76
N GLY A 2 2.89 17.00 17.97
CA GLY A 2 2.55 18.03 17.00
C GLY A 2 1.79 17.42 15.82
N SER A 3 0.61 17.97 15.51
CA SER A 3 -0.09 17.65 14.26
C SER A 3 0.62 18.29 13.07
N PHE A 4 0.56 17.61 11.93
CA PHE A 4 0.85 18.16 10.62
C PHE A 4 -0.03 17.48 9.58
N SER A 5 -0.21 18.16 8.45
CA SER A 5 -1.01 17.68 7.34
C SER A 5 -0.14 17.41 6.13
N VAL A 6 -0.59 16.49 5.28
CA VAL A 6 0.06 16.14 4.02
C VAL A 6 -0.96 16.17 2.88
N LYS A 7 -0.46 16.32 1.65
CA LYS A 7 -1.30 16.19 0.46
C LYS A 7 -1.47 14.71 0.13
N LEU A 8 -2.69 14.22 0.30
CA LEU A 8 -3.10 12.89 -0.08
C LEU A 8 -3.87 12.98 -1.40
N ALA A 9 -3.36 12.34 -2.45
CA ALA A 9 -4.13 12.12 -3.66
C ALA A 9 -4.90 10.80 -3.54
N VAL A 10 -6.18 10.80 -3.90
CA VAL A 10 -7.06 9.63 -3.88
C VAL A 10 -7.78 9.48 -5.22
N TRP A 11 -7.96 8.26 -5.69
CA TRP A 11 -8.71 7.98 -6.91
C TRP A 11 -9.39 6.61 -6.89
N ASN A 12 -10.34 6.46 -7.80
CA ASN A 12 -11.00 5.19 -8.05
C ASN A 12 -10.07 4.26 -8.84
N PRO A 13 -9.74 3.05 -8.35
CA PRO A 13 -8.91 2.10 -9.09
C PRO A 13 -9.46 1.75 -10.49
N ALA A 14 -10.78 1.84 -10.67
CA ALA A 14 -11.43 1.60 -11.96
C ALA A 14 -11.33 2.79 -12.93
N GLU A 15 -10.98 3.99 -12.45
CA GLU A 15 -10.88 5.20 -13.27
C GLU A 15 -9.64 6.04 -12.89
N PRO A 16 -8.41 5.59 -13.23
CA PRO A 16 -7.17 6.24 -12.78
C PRO A 16 -6.93 7.66 -13.31
N SER A 17 -7.66 8.10 -14.33
CA SER A 17 -7.56 9.45 -14.90
C SER A 17 -8.21 10.52 -14.01
N ARG A 18 -9.02 10.13 -13.02
CA ARG A 18 -9.74 11.05 -12.14
C ARG A 18 -9.27 10.88 -10.70
N SER A 19 -8.47 11.82 -10.23
CA SER A 19 -8.00 11.88 -8.85
C SER A 19 -8.39 13.19 -8.18
N GLU A 20 -8.45 13.16 -6.85
CA GLU A 20 -8.64 14.34 -6.03
C GLU A 20 -7.49 14.47 -5.02
N GLU A 21 -6.96 15.68 -4.87
CA GLU A 21 -5.99 16.01 -3.81
C GLU A 21 -6.72 16.58 -2.60
N ILE A 22 -6.41 16.03 -1.43
CA ILE A 22 -6.96 16.45 -0.15
C ILE A 22 -5.83 16.74 0.83
N GLU A 23 -6.00 17.76 1.66
CA GLU A 23 -5.12 17.99 2.80
C GLU A 23 -5.60 17.13 3.96
N ALA A 24 -4.80 16.13 4.35
CA ALA A 24 -5.15 15.15 5.36
C ALA A 24 -4.26 15.31 6.59
N LEU A 25 -4.88 15.35 7.77
CA LEU A 25 -4.17 15.34 9.05
C LEU A 25 -3.52 13.98 9.27
N VAL A 26 -2.23 13.95 9.59
CA VAL A 26 -1.53 12.71 9.93
C VAL A 26 -1.86 12.30 11.36
N ASP A 27 -2.52 11.16 11.53
CA ASP A 27 -2.90 10.62 12.84
C ASP A 27 -2.68 9.11 12.90
N THR A 28 -1.61 8.68 13.57
CA THR A 28 -1.31 7.26 13.79
C THR A 28 -2.24 6.59 14.80
N GLY A 29 -3.04 7.36 15.55
CA GLY A 29 -4.10 6.85 16.43
C GLY A 29 -5.37 6.46 15.68
N ALA A 30 -5.59 7.00 14.48
CA ALA A 30 -6.69 6.61 13.61
C ALA A 30 -6.33 5.31 12.87
N SER A 31 -7.13 4.25 13.06
CA SER A 31 -6.83 2.94 12.45
C SER A 31 -6.86 2.97 10.92
N TYR A 32 -7.73 3.78 10.33
CA TYR A 32 -7.89 3.94 8.87
C TYR A 32 -7.83 5.41 8.52
N SER A 33 -7.54 5.72 7.26
CA SER A 33 -7.76 7.08 6.75
C SER A 33 -9.25 7.38 6.62
N TRP A 34 -9.61 8.63 6.88
CA TRP A 34 -10.97 9.13 6.81
C TRP A 34 -11.01 10.14 5.67
N ILE A 35 -11.85 9.87 4.68
CA ILE A 35 -12.02 10.75 3.53
C ILE A 35 -13.49 11.09 3.36
N SER A 36 -13.78 12.38 3.13
CA SER A 36 -15.16 12.85 2.91
C SER A 36 -15.92 11.97 1.91
N SER A 37 -17.06 11.45 2.37
CA SER A 37 -17.95 10.61 1.56
C SER A 37 -18.39 11.31 0.26
N THR A 38 -18.67 12.62 0.31
CA THR A 38 -19.04 13.43 -0.86
C THR A 38 -17.92 13.47 -1.90
N ARG A 39 -16.66 13.61 -1.47
CA ARG A 39 -15.47 13.67 -2.34
C ARG A 39 -15.24 12.32 -3.03
N LEU A 40 -15.27 11.24 -2.25
CA LEU A 40 -15.18 9.88 -2.78
C LEU A 40 -16.33 9.56 -3.75
N ALA A 41 -17.56 9.97 -3.42
CA ALA A 41 -18.72 9.76 -4.30
C ALA A 41 -18.57 10.47 -5.66
N ALA A 42 -18.00 11.68 -5.67
CA ALA A 42 -17.71 12.44 -6.89
C ALA A 42 -16.70 11.71 -7.80
N LEU A 43 -15.75 10.98 -7.21
CA LEU A 43 -14.82 10.09 -7.91
C LEU A 43 -15.44 8.74 -8.35
N GLY A 44 -16.74 8.55 -8.15
CA GLY A 44 -17.42 7.30 -8.49
C GLY A 44 -17.12 6.15 -7.53
N ILE A 45 -16.45 6.42 -6.40
CA ILE A 45 -16.15 5.42 -5.38
C ILE A 45 -17.44 5.14 -4.60
N ARG A 46 -17.67 3.86 -4.26
CA ARG A 46 -18.87 3.39 -3.55
C ARG A 46 -18.46 2.58 -2.33
N PRO A 47 -19.27 2.60 -1.25
CA PRO A 47 -19.06 1.71 -0.10
C PRO A 47 -18.94 0.25 -0.53
N SER A 48 -17.96 -0.46 0.01
CA SER A 48 -17.77 -1.91 -0.19
C SER A 48 -18.23 -2.72 1.03
N ARG A 49 -18.10 -2.18 2.24
CA ARG A 49 -18.55 -2.80 3.50
C ARG A 49 -18.72 -1.77 4.60
N ARG A 50 -19.32 -2.18 5.72
CA ARG A 50 -19.36 -1.40 6.96
C ARG A 50 -18.39 -1.97 7.99
N MET A 51 -17.94 -1.11 8.90
CA MET A 51 -17.10 -1.49 10.03
C MET A 51 -17.43 -0.64 11.25
N THR A 52 -17.36 -1.27 12.43
CA THR A 52 -17.52 -0.58 13.71
C THR A 52 -16.17 -0.03 14.18
N PHE A 53 -16.17 1.23 14.62
CA PHE A 53 -15.03 1.92 15.19
C PHE A 53 -15.34 2.37 16.61
N ARG A 54 -14.31 2.45 17.45
CA ARG A 54 -14.40 3.07 18.77
C ARG A 54 -13.78 4.45 18.73
N THR A 55 -14.54 5.47 19.10
CA THR A 55 -14.06 6.86 19.15
C THR A 55 -13.17 7.09 20.37
N ILE A 56 -12.49 8.24 20.42
CA ILE A 56 -11.68 8.63 21.58
C ILE A 56 -12.54 8.82 22.85
N GLU A 57 -13.83 9.15 22.71
CA GLU A 57 -14.79 9.19 23.82
C GLU A 57 -15.34 7.80 24.21
N GLY A 58 -14.84 6.73 23.56
CA GLY A 58 -15.22 5.35 23.85
C GLY A 58 -16.54 4.89 23.22
N ARG A 59 -17.21 5.73 22.43
CA ARG A 59 -18.45 5.37 21.74
C ARG A 59 -18.18 4.43 20.57
N LEU A 60 -19.11 3.51 20.30
CA LEU A 60 -19.07 2.70 19.09
C LEU A 60 -19.88 3.39 17.99
N ILE A 61 -19.26 3.54 16.82
CA ILE A 61 -19.88 4.10 15.62
C ILE A 61 -19.71 3.11 14.46
N GLU A 62 -20.65 3.09 13.52
CA GLU A 62 -20.50 2.35 12.27
C GLU A 62 -20.17 3.33 11.14
N ARG A 63 -19.26 2.93 10.26
CA ARG A 63 -18.91 3.69 9.06
C ARG A 63 -18.78 2.78 7.85
N ASP A 64 -19.11 3.36 6.69
CA ASP A 64 -18.83 2.77 5.39
C ASP A 64 -17.32 2.82 5.10
N ILE A 65 -16.82 1.78 4.44
CA ILE A 65 -15.45 1.67 3.96
C ILE A 65 -15.50 1.46 2.45
N ALA A 66 -14.54 2.03 1.72
CA ALA A 66 -14.35 1.77 0.29
C ALA A 66 -12.88 1.51 -0.05
N ALA A 67 -12.69 0.71 -1.09
CA ALA A 67 -11.37 0.48 -1.68
C ALA A 67 -11.01 1.64 -2.62
N VAL A 68 -9.79 2.14 -2.49
CA VAL A 68 -9.27 3.28 -3.25
C VAL A 68 -7.81 3.03 -3.61
N PHE A 69 -7.28 3.80 -4.56
CA PHE A 69 -5.84 4.00 -4.65
C PHE A 69 -5.50 5.36 -4.07
N VAL A 70 -4.34 5.44 -3.43
CA VAL A 70 -3.84 6.65 -2.80
C VAL A 70 -2.38 6.91 -3.17
N LYS A 71 -1.99 8.18 -3.07
CA LYS A 71 -0.60 8.62 -3.21
C LYS A 71 -0.30 9.76 -2.24
N VAL A 72 0.83 9.66 -1.53
CA VAL A 72 1.38 10.71 -0.67
C VAL A 72 2.91 10.65 -0.75
N ASP A 73 3.56 11.82 -0.82
CA ASP A 73 5.03 11.95 -0.89
C ASP A 73 5.72 11.05 -1.94
N GLY A 74 5.02 10.78 -3.05
CA GLY A 74 5.51 9.93 -4.14
C GLY A 74 5.27 8.43 -3.96
N TYR A 75 4.84 7.99 -2.78
CA TYR A 75 4.46 6.60 -2.48
C TYR A 75 3.00 6.38 -2.87
N MET A 76 2.71 5.28 -3.55
CA MET A 76 1.36 4.96 -4.01
C MET A 76 1.01 3.49 -3.79
N GLY A 77 -0.28 3.22 -3.58
CA GLY A 77 -0.75 1.87 -3.31
C GLY A 77 -2.27 1.79 -3.23
N GLY A 78 -2.78 0.57 -3.24
CA GLY A 78 -4.19 0.29 -2.97
C GLY A 78 -4.45 0.28 -1.47
N ASP A 79 -5.60 0.81 -1.07
CA ASP A 79 -5.96 0.92 0.33
C ASP A 79 -7.49 0.85 0.54
N ASN A 80 -7.91 0.70 1.79
CA ASN A 80 -9.29 0.90 2.22
C ASN A 80 -9.38 2.16 3.08
N VAL A 81 -10.36 3.01 2.80
CA VAL A 81 -10.60 4.25 3.56
C VAL A 81 -12.01 4.28 4.12
N VAL A 82 -12.17 4.97 5.24
CA VAL A 82 -13.46 5.24 5.85
C VAL A 82 -14.11 6.42 5.13
N LEU A 83 -15.39 6.27 4.77
CA LEU A 83 -16.21 7.34 4.25
C LEU A 83 -16.64 8.22 5.42
N ALA A 84 -16.01 9.39 5.52
CA ALA A 84 -16.22 10.34 6.59
C ALA A 84 -17.58 11.05 6.44
N GLU A 85 -18.27 11.23 7.57
CA GLU A 85 -19.53 11.96 7.66
C GLU A 85 -19.27 13.48 7.77
N PRO A 86 -20.26 14.34 7.50
CA PRO A 86 -20.12 15.78 7.73
C PRO A 86 -19.71 16.09 9.18
N GLY A 87 -18.57 16.76 9.35
CA GLY A 87 -17.99 17.10 10.65
C GLY A 87 -16.81 16.23 11.08
N ASP A 88 -16.59 15.09 10.43
CA ASP A 88 -15.36 14.31 10.56
C ASP A 88 -14.20 15.02 9.82
N ASN A 89 -12.96 14.80 10.30
CA ASN A 89 -11.77 15.35 9.66
C ASN A 89 -11.28 14.46 8.51
N GLU A 90 -10.59 15.07 7.54
CA GLU A 90 -9.78 14.36 6.56
C GLU A 90 -8.50 13.87 7.26
N VAL A 91 -8.31 12.56 7.36
CA VAL A 91 -7.23 11.95 8.17
C VAL A 91 -6.45 10.93 7.35
N LEU A 92 -5.12 10.99 7.45
CA LEU A 92 -4.21 9.92 7.03
C LEU A 92 -3.93 9.02 8.23
N GLY A 93 -4.54 7.83 8.23
CA GLY A 93 -4.48 6.87 9.33
C GLY A 93 -3.38 5.80 9.19
N ALA A 94 -3.25 4.97 10.22
CA ALA A 94 -2.22 3.94 10.34
C ALA A 94 -2.25 2.91 9.19
N HIS A 95 -3.43 2.41 8.82
CA HIS A 95 -3.55 1.41 7.75
C HIS A 95 -3.01 1.91 6.40
N THR A 96 -3.25 3.18 6.07
CA THR A 96 -2.71 3.79 4.84
C THR A 96 -1.20 3.95 4.91
N LEU A 97 -0.68 4.43 6.04
CA LEU A 97 0.76 4.56 6.25
C LEU A 97 1.46 3.20 6.09
N GLU A 98 0.93 2.15 6.72
CA GLU A 98 1.45 0.78 6.62
C GLU A 98 1.35 0.23 5.20
N SER A 99 0.21 0.40 4.53
CA SER A 99 0.02 -0.03 3.13
C SER A 99 1.06 0.59 2.18
N LEU A 100 1.42 1.84 2.44
CA LEU A 100 2.43 2.57 1.64
C LEU A 100 3.87 2.36 2.11
N GLY A 101 4.09 1.61 3.19
CA GLY A 101 5.43 1.41 3.76
C GLY A 101 6.02 2.70 4.35
N LEU A 102 5.19 3.51 5.00
CA LEU A 102 5.54 4.79 5.58
C LEU A 102 5.36 4.79 7.10
N THR A 103 6.10 5.66 7.78
CA THR A 103 5.92 6.02 9.18
C THR A 103 6.12 7.52 9.36
N VAL A 104 5.88 8.01 10.58
CA VAL A 104 5.91 9.45 10.90
C VAL A 104 7.19 9.79 11.67
N ASP A 105 7.90 10.82 11.23
CA ASP A 105 8.85 11.55 12.09
C ASP A 105 8.11 12.72 12.76
N PRO A 106 7.78 12.62 14.06
CA PRO A 106 6.97 13.63 14.75
C PRO A 106 7.75 14.92 15.08
N ILE A 107 9.09 14.89 15.01
CA ILE A 107 9.92 16.06 15.29
C ILE A 107 10.03 16.91 14.03
N SER A 108 10.41 16.30 12.91
CA SER A 108 10.53 17.00 11.63
C SER A 108 9.19 17.19 10.90
N LYS A 109 8.14 16.49 11.36
CA LYS A 109 6.77 16.55 10.79
C LYS A 109 6.74 16.14 9.32
N VAL A 110 7.39 15.02 9.00
CA VAL A 110 7.42 14.44 7.65
C VAL A 110 7.11 12.94 7.71
N LEU A 111 6.71 12.39 6.56
CA LEU A 111 6.62 10.94 6.38
C LEU A 111 7.99 10.40 5.95
N VAL A 112 8.37 9.26 6.52
CA VAL A 112 9.63 8.58 6.20
C VAL A 112 9.37 7.11 5.87
N PRO A 113 10.16 6.49 4.98
CA PRO A 113 10.00 5.08 4.67
C PRO A 113 10.25 4.18 5.87
N MET A 114 9.38 3.18 6.06
CA MET A 114 9.59 2.15 7.07
C MET A 114 10.36 0.96 6.49
N VAL A 115 11.08 0.24 7.36
CA VAL A 115 11.68 -1.06 7.01
C VAL A 115 10.74 -2.16 7.48
N GLY A 116 10.05 -2.82 6.55
CA GLY A 116 9.17 -3.95 6.84
C GLY A 116 9.94 -5.22 7.20
N PHE A 117 9.40 -6.00 8.14
CA PHE A 117 9.94 -7.31 8.46
C PHE A 117 9.48 -8.36 7.44
N ALA A 118 10.43 -9.15 6.92
CA ALA A 118 10.13 -10.25 6.02
C ALA A 118 9.81 -11.53 6.82
N LEU A 119 8.83 -12.30 6.38
CA LEU A 119 8.61 -13.66 6.88
C LEU A 119 9.78 -14.54 6.43
N ASN A 120 10.51 -15.12 7.38
CA ASN A 120 11.50 -16.16 7.08
C ASN A 120 10.83 -17.54 7.18
N ALA A 121 10.52 -18.14 6.04
CA ALA A 121 10.02 -19.51 5.99
C ALA A 121 11.16 -20.50 6.23
N GLY A 122 11.49 -20.77 7.50
CA GLY A 122 12.30 -21.93 7.85
C GLY A 122 11.52 -23.22 7.58
N LEU A 123 11.89 -23.96 6.54
CA LEU A 123 11.36 -25.30 6.24
C LEU A 123 11.55 -26.19 7.47
N GLY A 124 10.46 -26.51 8.17
CA GLY A 124 10.45 -27.56 9.18
C GLY A 124 10.53 -28.91 8.48
N THR A 125 11.74 -29.43 8.26
CA THR A 125 11.93 -30.84 7.90
C THR A 125 11.49 -31.69 9.09
N ALA A 126 10.24 -32.16 9.06
CA ALA A 126 9.75 -33.14 10.01
C ALA A 126 10.56 -34.43 9.85
N ILE A 127 11.40 -34.70 10.85
CA ILE A 127 12.14 -35.95 11.00
C ILE A 127 11.13 -37.01 11.46
N ALA A 128 10.33 -37.54 10.54
CA ALA A 128 9.50 -38.71 10.80
C ALA A 128 10.36 -39.96 10.59
N GLY A 129 10.97 -40.40 11.69
CA GLY A 129 11.69 -41.66 11.74
C GLY A 129 10.79 -42.83 11.33
N THR A 130 11.21 -43.55 10.29
CA THR A 130 10.75 -44.92 10.03
C THR A 130 11.98 -45.81 9.96
N ARG A 131 12.00 -46.86 10.80
CA ARG A 131 13.11 -47.80 10.97
C ARG A 131 13.32 -48.69 9.73
N LYS A 132 14.62 -48.98 9.51
CA LYS A 132 15.24 -50.23 9.01
C LYS A 132 14.81 -50.80 7.65
N MET A 133 15.79 -50.86 6.73
CA MET A 133 16.39 -52.08 6.14
C MET A 133 17.63 -51.64 5.31
N SER A 134 18.86 -51.86 5.80
CA SER A 134 19.76 -53.00 5.55
C SER A 134 20.58 -52.92 4.24
N ALA A 135 21.89 -53.23 4.38
CA ALA A 135 22.97 -53.43 3.38
C ALA A 135 23.82 -52.17 3.11
N SER A 136 24.99 -52.03 3.75
CA SER A 136 26.29 -52.72 3.49
C SER A 136 26.93 -52.32 2.15
N VAL A 137 28.05 -51.60 2.26
CA VAL A 137 29.32 -51.70 1.51
C VAL A 137 29.98 -50.32 1.41
N GLU A 138 30.89 -50.10 2.35
CA GLU A 138 32.31 -49.76 2.13
C GLU A 138 32.73 -48.68 1.11
N GLY A 139 33.39 -47.64 1.63
CA GLY A 139 34.66 -47.19 1.02
C GLY A 139 34.74 -45.75 0.50
N ARG A 140 35.65 -45.00 1.14
CA ARG A 140 36.54 -43.94 0.58
C ARG A 140 35.98 -42.51 0.39
N ASN A 141 36.46 -41.66 1.31
CA ASN A 141 37.32 -40.49 1.08
C ASN A 141 37.01 -39.56 -0.13
N SER A 142 36.67 -38.30 0.16
CA SER A 142 37.59 -37.15 0.08
C SER A 142 36.87 -35.82 -0.23
N LYS A 143 37.31 -34.76 0.48
CA LYS A 143 37.43 -33.35 0.10
C LYS A 143 36.45 -32.74 -0.92
N ILE A 144 35.86 -31.58 -0.57
CA ILE A 144 35.67 -30.34 -1.36
C ILE A 144 34.84 -29.39 -0.44
N ALA A 145 35.42 -28.38 0.23
CA ALA A 145 35.58 -26.98 -0.21
C ALA A 145 34.26 -26.38 -0.79
N LYS A 146 33.71 -25.22 -0.46
CA LYS A 146 34.26 -23.92 -0.06
C LYS A 146 33.10 -22.98 0.33
N ARG A 147 33.43 -21.98 1.14
CA ARG A 147 32.66 -20.82 1.61
C ARG A 147 32.22 -19.82 0.52
N GLU A 148 31.23 -19.00 0.91
CA GLU A 148 30.99 -17.57 0.60
C GLU A 148 30.53 -17.21 -0.84
N GLN A 149 29.29 -16.73 -1.02
CA GLN A 149 28.76 -15.37 -0.77
C GLN A 149 29.14 -14.38 -1.89
N ILE A 150 28.21 -14.10 -2.80
CA ILE A 150 28.24 -12.90 -3.66
C ILE A 150 26.83 -12.30 -3.74
N LEU A 151 26.73 -11.10 -3.19
CA LEU A 151 25.62 -10.15 -3.29
C LEU A 151 25.26 -9.90 -4.76
N ARG A 152 24.01 -10.16 -5.14
CA ARG A 152 23.40 -9.60 -6.35
C ARG A 152 22.14 -8.85 -5.98
N ARG A 153 22.19 -7.52 -6.12
CA ARG A 153 21.02 -6.63 -6.16
C ARG A 153 20.15 -7.01 -7.36
N PRO A 154 18.81 -6.99 -7.28
CA PRO A 154 18.00 -6.81 -8.47
C PRO A 154 17.64 -5.33 -8.62
N ALA A 155 17.99 -4.79 -9.79
CA ALA A 155 17.40 -3.59 -10.34
C ALA A 155 15.93 -3.88 -10.68
N TRP A 156 15.00 -3.10 -10.15
CA TRP A 156 13.63 -3.05 -10.65
C TRP A 156 13.49 -1.74 -11.42
N THR A 157 13.68 -1.82 -12.73
CA THR A 157 13.27 -0.79 -13.68
C THR A 157 12.33 -1.44 -14.69
N SER A 158 11.20 -0.76 -14.89
CA SER A 158 10.24 -0.90 -16.00
C SER A 158 9.24 -2.05 -15.96
N PHE A 159 8.04 -1.72 -15.46
CA PHE A 159 6.79 -2.27 -16.00
C PHE A 159 6.22 -1.23 -16.98
N GLU A 160 6.48 -1.40 -18.27
CA GLU A 160 5.81 -0.64 -19.33
C GLU A 160 4.48 -1.32 -19.65
N PHE A 161 3.37 -0.63 -19.37
CA PHE A 161 2.06 -1.04 -19.85
C PHE A 161 1.86 -0.48 -21.27
N ARG A 162 1.99 -1.33 -22.29
CA ARG A 162 1.61 -1.01 -23.67
C ARG A 162 0.09 -0.94 -23.77
N GLY A 163 -0.44 0.28 -23.85
CA GLY A 163 -1.81 0.57 -24.29
C GLY A 163 -1.78 1.32 -25.62
N SER A 164 -1.99 0.60 -26.72
CA SER A 164 -2.20 1.15 -28.06
C SER A 164 -3.70 1.37 -28.26
N ILE A 165 -4.16 2.61 -28.46
CA ILE A 165 -5.45 2.87 -29.10
C ILE A 165 -5.59 4.33 -29.61
N PHE A 166 -5.91 4.46 -30.91
CA PHE A 166 -6.54 5.57 -31.64
C PHE A 166 -5.78 6.94 -31.69
N GLY A 167 -5.52 7.59 -32.83
CA GLY A 167 -6.11 7.50 -34.17
C GLY A 167 -7.41 8.30 -34.29
N LYS A 168 -7.32 9.61 -34.54
CA LYS A 168 -8.27 10.55 -35.22
C LYS A 168 -7.81 11.98 -34.91
N SER A 169 -7.47 12.82 -35.90
CA SER A 169 -8.33 13.58 -36.83
C SER A 169 -9.17 14.68 -36.16
N GLU A 170 -8.74 15.93 -36.35
CA GLU A 170 -9.47 17.22 -36.33
C GLU A 170 -8.42 18.20 -36.94
N ARG A 171 -8.57 18.93 -38.07
CA ARG A 171 -9.67 19.80 -38.55
C ARG A 171 -10.33 20.50 -37.38
N GLU A 172 -10.03 21.77 -37.12
CA GLU A 172 -10.40 22.91 -37.97
C GLU A 172 -9.71 24.22 -37.49
N VAL A 173 -9.58 25.17 -38.44
CA VAL A 173 -9.56 26.66 -38.33
C VAL A 173 -8.53 27.34 -37.40
N ASP A 174 -7.88 28.47 -37.70
CA ASP A 174 -7.95 29.53 -38.71
C ASP A 174 -6.54 30.15 -38.76
N GLU A 175 -6.08 30.64 -39.92
CA GLU A 175 -5.37 31.94 -40.04
C GLU A 175 -4.88 32.21 -41.48
N LEU A 176 -5.29 33.38 -41.98
CA LEU A 176 -4.59 34.27 -42.93
C LEU A 176 -4.62 33.94 -44.44
N GLY A 177 -5.38 34.76 -45.19
CA GLY A 177 -5.28 34.89 -46.65
C GLY A 177 -6.56 35.38 -47.31
#